data_AF-A0A1Z8UKD3-F1
#
_entry.id   AF-A0A1Z8UKD3-F1
#
_cell.length_a   1.000
_cell.length_b   1.000
_cell.length_c   1.000
_cell.angle_alpha   90.00
_cell.angle_beta   90.00
_cell.angle_gamma   90.00
#
_symmetry.space_group_name_H-M   'P 1'
#
loop_
_entity.id
_entity.type
_entity.pdbx_description
1 polymer ?
#
loop_
_entity_poly.entity_id
_entity_poly.type
_entity_poly.pdbx_seq_one_letter_code
_entity_poly.pdbx_strand_id
1 'polypeptide(L)'
;MKNVFILFSILFSSLTFSQNVFWYNVMLEVEGKNASTVAGLVDGFYSNHEKSSDVTVNFSSIPLKGPSEKATHIISIASNSSQSLADFRNSLKGENWDLYISKMSNYVKSSRASAGKSLITNGSETNYPIGQAWVFKATNPKLPSMIEAFGKLIKSYNF
;
A
#
# COMPACT_ATOMS: atom_id res chain seq x y z
N MET A 1 -15.01 -40.04 -22.65
CA MET A 1 -14.68 -38.68 -23.15
C MET A 1 -15.31 -37.57 -22.30
N LYS A 2 -16.59 -37.65 -21.92
CA LYS A 2 -17.28 -36.66 -21.07
C LYS A 2 -16.55 -36.34 -19.75
N ASN A 3 -15.95 -37.35 -19.12
CA ASN A 3 -15.22 -37.19 -17.84
C ASN A 3 -13.84 -36.52 -17.99
N VAL A 4 -13.23 -36.55 -19.18
CA VAL A 4 -11.94 -35.89 -19.47
C VAL A 4 -12.15 -34.39 -19.66
N PHE A 5 -13.25 -34.00 -20.30
CA PHE A 5 -13.63 -32.58 -20.44
C PHE A 5 -13.90 -31.94 -19.08
N ILE A 6 -14.54 -32.65 -18.15
CA ILE A 6 -14.79 -32.15 -16.78
C ILE A 6 -13.46 -31.92 -16.03
N LEU A 7 -12.49 -32.83 -16.16
CA LEU A 7 -11.18 -32.70 -15.52
C LEU A 7 -10.39 -31.49 -16.07
N PHE A 8 -10.47 -31.27 -17.39
CA PHE A 8 -9.88 -30.09 -18.04
C PHE A 8 -10.56 -28.78 -17.59
N SER A 9 -11.88 -28.76 -17.44
CA SER A 9 -12.62 -27.58 -16.94
C SER A 9 -12.23 -27.21 -15.50
N ILE A 10 -11.97 -28.21 -14.64
CA ILE A 10 -11.54 -27.98 -13.25
C ILE A 10 -10.12 -27.36 -13.22
N LEU A 11 -9.20 -27.85 -14.06
CA LEU A 11 -7.82 -27.35 -14.14
C LEU A 11 -7.72 -25.92 -14.69
N PHE A 12 -8.61 -25.51 -15.61
CA PHE A 12 -8.63 -24.14 -16.13
C PHE A 12 -9.27 -23.14 -15.16
N SER A 13 -10.20 -23.59 -14.29
CA SER A 13 -10.90 -22.72 -13.33
C SER A 13 -10.05 -22.27 -12.13
N SER A 14 -8.90 -22.90 -11.88
CA SER A 14 -7.99 -22.54 -10.78
C SER A 14 -6.95 -21.47 -11.16
N LEU A 15 -6.92 -21.02 -12.42
CA LEU A 15 -5.99 -20.00 -12.91
C LEU A 15 -6.50 -18.56 -12.73
N THR A 16 -7.42 -18.31 -11.80
CA THR A 16 -7.71 -16.93 -11.38
C THR A 16 -6.53 -16.42 -10.55
N PHE A 17 -5.50 -15.90 -11.23
CA PHE A 17 -4.41 -15.18 -10.60
C PHE A 17 -4.99 -13.95 -9.89
N SER A 18 -5.23 -14.05 -8.58
CA SER A 18 -5.39 -12.87 -7.74
C SER A 18 -4.10 -12.07 -7.85
N GLN A 19 -4.18 -10.78 -8.22
CA GLN A 19 -3.01 -9.92 -8.28
C GLN A 19 -2.39 -9.85 -6.88
N ASN A 20 -1.18 -10.38 -6.72
CA ASN A 20 -0.48 -10.43 -5.45
C ASN A 20 0.18 -9.07 -5.16
N VAL A 21 -0.59 -8.08 -4.73
CA VAL A 21 -0.03 -6.80 -4.29
C VAL A 21 0.39 -6.91 -2.82
N PHE A 22 1.66 -6.60 -2.56
CA PHE A 22 2.21 -6.42 -1.22
C PHE A 22 2.45 -4.94 -0.99
N TRP A 23 2.19 -4.47 0.23
CA TRP A 23 2.28 -3.05 0.54
C TRP A 23 2.96 -2.80 1.88
N TYR A 24 3.61 -1.64 1.97
CA TYR A 24 4.23 -1.08 3.16
C TYR A 24 3.94 0.42 3.19
N ASN A 25 3.22 0.86 4.22
CA ASN A 25 2.80 2.23 4.39
C ASN A 25 3.53 2.85 5.57
N VAL A 26 4.15 4.02 5.37
CA VAL A 26 4.67 4.87 6.44
C VAL A 26 3.75 6.07 6.58
N MET A 27 3.11 6.20 7.73
CA MET A 27 2.22 7.30 8.04
C MET A 27 2.94 8.35 8.88
N LEU A 28 2.79 9.61 8.49
CA LEU A 28 3.53 10.74 9.05
C LEU A 28 2.58 11.82 9.58
N GLU A 29 2.84 12.29 10.80
CA GLU A 29 2.26 13.51 11.33
C GLU A 29 3.19 14.70 11.03
N VAL A 30 2.72 15.59 10.15
CA VAL A 30 3.47 16.74 9.63
C VAL A 30 2.56 17.97 9.74
N GLU A 31 3.10 19.07 10.25
CA GLU A 31 2.35 20.33 10.28
C GLU A 31 2.14 20.86 8.85
N GLY A 32 0.96 21.44 8.58
CA GLY A 32 0.61 21.93 7.24
C GLY A 32 1.65 22.89 6.64
N LYS A 33 2.24 23.78 7.46
CA LYS A 33 3.30 24.72 7.04
C LYS A 33 4.57 24.02 6.54
N ASN A 34 4.81 22.77 6.93
CA ASN A 34 5.98 21.98 6.56
C ASN A 34 5.70 20.99 5.41
N ALA A 35 4.47 20.90 4.92
CA ALA A 35 4.06 19.88 3.94
C ALA A 35 4.89 19.92 2.65
N SER A 36 5.12 21.12 2.10
CA SER A 36 5.94 21.27 0.87
C SER A 36 7.40 20.88 1.10
N THR A 37 7.96 21.21 2.26
CA THR A 37 9.34 20.85 2.61
C THR A 37 9.48 19.33 2.73
N VAL A 38 8.54 18.69 3.42
CA VAL A 38 8.53 17.22 3.55
C VAL A 38 8.33 16.55 2.19
N ALA A 39 7.44 17.06 1.33
CA ALA A 39 7.26 16.54 -0.01
C ALA A 39 8.57 16.57 -0.81
N GLY A 40 9.32 17.69 -0.76
CA GLY A 40 10.62 17.80 -1.42
C GLY A 40 11.69 16.85 -0.86
N LEU A 41 11.69 16.59 0.44
CA LEU A 41 12.60 15.60 1.05
C LEU A 41 12.26 14.17 0.59
N VAL A 42 10.97 13.81 0.56
CA VAL A 42 10.50 12.50 0.12
C VAL A 42 10.81 12.30 -1.36
N ASP A 43 10.46 13.24 -2.21
CA ASP A 43 10.75 13.17 -3.65
C ASP A 43 12.26 13.11 -3.92
N GLY A 44 13.03 14.02 -3.31
CA GLY A 44 14.48 14.06 -3.47
C GLY A 44 15.19 12.77 -3.07
N PHE A 45 14.69 12.06 -2.04
CA PHE A 45 15.24 10.76 -1.66
C PHE A 45 14.75 9.63 -2.58
N TYR A 46 13.44 9.40 -2.68
CA TYR A 46 12.89 8.20 -3.34
C TYR A 46 12.96 8.22 -4.87
N SER A 47 13.02 9.39 -5.49
CA SER A 47 13.21 9.52 -6.94
C SER A 47 14.64 9.18 -7.37
N ASN A 48 15.63 9.35 -6.48
CA ASN A 48 17.03 9.03 -6.71
C ASN A 48 17.48 7.67 -6.13
N HIS A 49 16.64 7.05 -5.29
CA HIS A 49 16.92 5.73 -4.72
C HIS A 49 16.60 4.61 -5.71
N GLU A 50 17.53 3.68 -5.87
CA GLU A 50 17.38 2.53 -6.77
C GLU A 50 16.23 1.63 -6.30
N LYS A 51 15.40 1.21 -7.26
CA LYS A 51 14.24 0.36 -7.02
C LYS A 51 13.99 -0.52 -8.23
N SER A 52 13.51 -1.74 -7.99
CA SER A 52 13.05 -2.60 -9.07
C SER A 52 11.84 -1.97 -9.77
N SER A 53 11.64 -2.31 -11.03
CA SER A 53 10.57 -1.73 -11.86
C SER A 53 9.16 -2.03 -11.34
N ASP A 54 9.00 -3.06 -10.53
CA ASP A 54 7.74 -3.45 -9.92
C ASP A 54 7.49 -2.78 -8.54
N VAL A 55 8.44 -2.00 -8.03
CA VAL A 55 8.29 -1.23 -6.79
C VAL A 55 7.81 0.18 -7.11
N THR A 56 6.65 0.53 -6.56
CA THR A 56 6.09 1.88 -6.62
C THR A 56 6.22 2.57 -5.27
N VAL A 57 6.55 3.86 -5.26
CA VAL A 57 6.55 4.71 -4.07
C VAL A 57 5.68 5.93 -4.36
N ASN A 58 4.66 6.16 -3.54
CA ASN A 58 3.75 7.29 -3.66
C ASN A 58 3.71 8.09 -2.35
N PHE A 59 3.67 9.41 -2.46
CA PHE A 59 3.47 10.30 -1.33
C PHE A 59 2.15 11.04 -1.47
N SER A 60 1.28 10.89 -0.47
CA SER A 60 -0.08 11.46 -0.50
C SER A 60 -0.43 12.12 0.83
N SER A 61 -1.33 13.11 0.78
CA SER A 61 -1.93 13.69 1.97
C SER A 61 -3.14 12.87 2.45
N ILE A 62 -3.46 12.99 3.73
CA ILE A 62 -4.64 12.43 4.39
C ILE A 62 -5.49 13.63 4.86
N PRO A 63 -6.28 14.24 3.96
CA PRO A 63 -7.01 15.46 4.26
C PRO A 63 -8.18 15.21 5.23
N LEU A 64 -8.78 14.02 5.18
CA LEU A 64 -9.90 13.61 6.01
C LEU A 64 -9.53 12.38 6.81
N LYS A 65 -9.73 12.42 8.13
CA LYS A 65 -9.33 11.35 9.04
C LYS A 65 -10.20 11.31 10.29
N GLY A 66 -10.31 10.11 10.89
CA GLY A 66 -11.01 9.95 12.15
C GLY A 66 -10.30 10.68 13.30
N PRO A 67 -11.00 10.98 14.41
CA PRO A 67 -10.45 11.78 15.51
C PRO A 67 -9.24 11.14 16.21
N SER A 68 -9.08 9.82 16.11
CA SER A 68 -7.93 9.09 16.65
C SER A 68 -6.71 9.08 15.72
N GLU A 69 -6.87 9.48 14.45
CA GLU A 69 -5.78 9.46 13.48
C GLU A 69 -5.02 10.78 13.47
N LYS A 70 -3.72 10.71 13.77
CA LYS A 70 -2.84 11.87 13.77
C LYS A 70 -2.12 12.06 12.43
N ALA A 71 -1.90 10.98 11.68
CA ALA A 71 -1.24 11.04 10.40
C ALA A 71 -1.92 12.04 9.46
N THR A 72 -1.09 12.80 8.77
CA THR A 72 -1.47 13.84 7.80
C THR A 72 -1.01 13.47 6.40
N HIS A 73 -0.03 12.58 6.30
CA HIS A 73 0.57 12.13 5.05
C HIS A 73 0.91 10.66 5.15
N ILE A 74 1.05 10.02 3.99
CA ILE A 74 1.41 8.63 3.83
C ILE A 74 2.44 8.49 2.72
N ILE A 75 3.48 7.71 2.98
CA ILE A 75 4.35 7.14 1.96
C ILE A 75 3.89 5.70 1.75
N SER A 76 3.33 5.43 0.58
CA SER A 76 2.86 4.10 0.18
C SER A 76 3.86 3.44 -0.75
N ILE A 77 4.40 2.32 -0.29
CA ILE A 77 5.32 1.49 -1.06
C ILE A 77 4.59 0.18 -1.39
N ALA A 78 4.57 -0.20 -2.66
CA ALA A 78 3.91 -1.42 -3.09
C ALA A 78 4.71 -2.15 -4.16
N SER A 79 4.52 -3.46 -4.25
CA SER A 79 5.06 -4.30 -5.32
C SER A 79 4.21 -5.55 -5.51
N ASN A 80 4.29 -6.12 -6.71
CA ASN A 80 3.66 -7.40 -7.03
C ASN A 80 4.46 -8.62 -6.52
N SER A 81 5.59 -8.38 -5.84
CA SER A 81 6.52 -9.35 -5.31
C SER A 81 6.86 -9.01 -3.85
N SER A 82 6.60 -9.95 -2.94
CA SER A 82 7.01 -9.79 -1.55
C SER A 82 8.52 -9.67 -1.41
N GLN A 83 9.26 -10.33 -2.30
CA GLN A 83 10.73 -10.29 -2.33
C GLN A 83 11.21 -8.91 -2.75
N SER A 84 10.72 -8.37 -3.86
CA SER A 84 11.11 -7.03 -4.33
C SER A 84 10.78 -5.96 -3.29
N LEU A 85 9.62 -6.04 -2.64
CA LEU A 85 9.25 -5.12 -1.56
C LEU A 85 10.21 -5.25 -0.36
N ALA A 86 10.58 -6.48 0.03
CA ALA A 86 11.50 -6.71 1.12
C ALA A 86 12.91 -6.19 0.80
N ASP A 87 13.41 -6.45 -0.41
CA ASP A 87 14.72 -6.00 -0.87
C ASP A 87 14.79 -4.48 -0.93
N PHE A 88 13.76 -3.82 -1.48
CA PHE A 88 13.67 -2.37 -1.46
C PHE A 88 13.69 -1.82 -0.03
N ARG A 89 12.90 -2.38 0.90
CA ARG A 89 12.94 -1.95 2.31
C ARG A 89 14.31 -2.16 2.95
N ASN A 90 14.97 -3.28 2.65
CA ASN A 90 16.32 -3.59 3.15
C ASN A 90 17.41 -2.69 2.54
N SER A 91 17.12 -2.03 1.42
CA SER A 91 18.00 -1.05 0.78
C SER A 91 17.91 0.34 1.41
N LEU A 92 16.87 0.64 2.21
CA LEU A 92 16.71 1.91 2.92
C LEU A 92 17.66 1.98 4.14
N LYS A 93 18.95 2.14 3.85
CA LYS A 93 20.05 2.16 4.83
C LYS A 93 21.26 2.93 4.30
N GLY A 94 22.21 3.22 5.19
CA GLY A 94 23.45 3.92 4.84
C GLY A 94 23.31 5.44 4.88
N GLU A 95 24.40 6.14 4.55
CA GLU A 95 24.53 7.59 4.81
C GLU A 95 23.44 8.44 4.18
N ASN A 96 23.02 8.14 2.94
CA ASN A 96 21.95 8.88 2.27
C ASN A 96 20.59 8.72 2.98
N TRP A 97 20.30 7.51 3.46
CA TRP A 97 19.09 7.23 4.24
C TRP A 97 19.15 7.94 5.59
N ASP A 98 20.29 7.86 6.29
CA ASP A 98 20.46 8.48 7.59
C ASP A 98 20.34 10.01 7.50
N LEU A 99 20.90 10.62 6.45
CA LEU A 99 20.74 12.04 6.17
C LEU A 99 19.28 12.42 5.86
N TYR A 100 18.58 11.60 5.07
CA TYR A 100 17.17 11.80 4.79
C TYR A 100 16.33 11.76 6.07
N ILE A 101 16.51 10.73 6.91
CA ILE A 101 15.80 10.59 8.18
C ILE A 101 16.14 11.73 9.15
N SER A 102 17.41 12.14 9.21
CA SER A 102 17.85 13.29 10.01
C SER A 102 17.19 14.60 9.57
N LYS A 103 17.02 14.83 8.26
CA LYS A 103 16.28 16.00 7.76
C LYS A 103 14.79 15.91 8.08
N MET A 104 14.19 14.74 7.87
CA MET A 104 12.77 14.49 8.14
C MET A 104 12.40 14.68 9.62
N SER A 105 13.28 14.32 10.55
CA SER A 105 13.01 14.42 12.00
C SER A 105 12.77 15.86 12.48
N ASN A 106 13.23 16.87 11.74
CA ASN A 106 12.94 18.28 12.03
C ASN A 106 11.48 18.66 11.77
N TYR A 107 10.75 17.87 10.98
CA TYR A 107 9.42 18.20 10.47
C TYR A 107 8.35 17.17 10.81
N VAL A 108 8.74 15.93 11.12
CA VAL A 108 7.84 14.83 11.46
C VAL A 108 7.67 14.73 12.97
N LYS A 109 6.46 14.99 13.46
CA LYS A 109 6.12 14.88 14.89
C LYS A 109 6.04 13.44 15.37
N SER A 110 5.44 12.59 14.55
CA SER A 110 5.27 11.18 14.83
C SER A 110 5.22 10.39 13.52
N SER A 111 5.67 9.15 13.58
CA SER A 111 5.56 8.22 12.46
C SER A 111 5.11 6.84 12.95
N ARG A 112 4.40 6.14 12.08
CA ARG A 112 4.07 4.72 12.28
C ARG A 112 4.07 4.02 10.94
N ALA A 113 4.38 2.73 10.94
CA ALA A 113 4.36 1.93 9.73
C ALA A 113 3.41 0.75 9.86
N SER A 114 2.86 0.33 8.73
CA SER A 114 2.11 -0.92 8.60
C SER A 114 2.45 -1.62 7.28
N ALA A 115 2.30 -2.92 7.25
CA ALA A 115 2.55 -3.74 6.06
C ALA A 115 1.44 -4.76 5.88
N GLY A 116 1.28 -5.26 4.66
CA GLY A 116 0.34 -6.34 4.40
C GLY A 116 0.35 -6.83 2.97
N LYS A 117 -0.59 -7.73 2.70
CA LYS A 117 -0.88 -8.27 1.38
C LYS A 117 -2.33 -7.94 1.04
N SER A 118 -2.56 -7.47 -0.17
CA SER A 118 -3.91 -7.28 -0.70
C SER A 118 -4.57 -8.64 -0.92
N LEU A 119 -5.80 -8.77 -0.42
CA LEU A 119 -6.59 -10.00 -0.55
C LEU A 119 -7.59 -9.92 -1.71
N ILE A 120 -8.03 -8.70 -2.02
CA ILE A 120 -8.89 -8.35 -3.15
C ILE A 120 -8.36 -7.03 -3.70
N THR A 121 -8.16 -6.97 -5.02
CA THR A 121 -7.82 -5.73 -5.72
C THR A 121 -8.84 -5.50 -6.83
N ASN A 122 -9.52 -4.36 -6.78
CA ASN A 122 -10.42 -3.86 -7.81
C ASN A 122 -10.04 -2.39 -8.02
N GLY A 123 -9.70 -1.98 -9.23
CA GLY A 123 -9.33 -0.59 -9.49
C GLY A 123 -9.49 -0.21 -10.96
N SER A 124 -9.70 1.08 -11.19
CA SER A 124 -9.58 1.75 -12.49
C SER A 124 -8.34 2.65 -12.45
N GLU A 125 -7.62 2.76 -13.57
CA GLU A 125 -6.53 3.71 -13.69
C GLU A 125 -7.12 5.12 -13.82
N THR A 126 -6.89 5.97 -12.81
CA THR A 126 -7.34 7.37 -12.84
C THR A 126 -6.16 8.29 -12.51
N ASN A 127 -6.12 9.47 -13.14
CA ASN A 127 -5.03 10.44 -12.99
C ASN A 127 -5.00 11.11 -11.60
N TYR A 128 -6.08 11.00 -10.83
CA TYR A 128 -6.23 11.63 -9.51
C TYR A 128 -7.01 10.71 -8.55
N PRO A 129 -6.42 9.59 -8.12
CA PRO A 129 -7.14 8.64 -7.30
C PRO A 129 -7.45 9.23 -5.92
N ILE A 130 -8.71 9.19 -5.51
CA ILE A 130 -9.10 9.42 -4.13
C ILE A 130 -9.02 8.08 -3.41
N GLY A 131 -8.07 7.95 -2.49
CA GLY A 131 -7.95 6.77 -1.63
C GLY A 131 -8.84 6.88 -0.40
N GLN A 132 -9.54 5.80 -0.06
CA GLN A 132 -10.24 5.65 1.21
C GLN A 132 -9.76 4.39 1.92
N ALA A 133 -9.53 4.51 3.23
CA ALA A 133 -9.12 3.38 4.07
C ALA A 133 -10.08 3.21 5.24
N TRP A 134 -10.60 1.99 5.40
CA TRP A 134 -11.31 1.56 6.60
C TRP A 134 -10.51 0.45 7.27
N VAL A 135 -10.09 0.69 8.51
CA VAL A 135 -9.23 -0.23 9.25
C VAL A 135 -10.04 -0.86 10.37
N PHE A 136 -10.18 -2.18 10.31
CA PHE A 136 -10.93 -2.96 11.28
C PHE A 136 -9.99 -3.88 12.05
N LYS A 137 -10.13 -3.92 13.38
CA LYS A 137 -9.54 -4.99 14.18
C LYS A 137 -10.46 -6.21 14.13
N ALA A 138 -10.15 -7.13 13.22
CA ALA A 138 -10.89 -8.40 13.12
C ALA A 138 -10.20 -9.50 13.94
N THR A 139 -10.98 -10.39 14.55
CA THR A 139 -10.47 -11.65 15.08
C THR A 139 -10.38 -12.68 13.95
N ASN A 140 -9.34 -13.51 13.99
CA ASN A 140 -9.01 -14.45 12.90
C ASN A 140 -10.19 -15.32 12.41
N PRO A 141 -11.08 -15.86 13.27
CA PRO A 141 -12.20 -16.71 12.82
C PRO A 141 -13.21 -16.00 11.90
N LYS A 142 -13.34 -14.67 12.00
CA LYS A 142 -14.30 -13.89 11.20
C LYS A 142 -13.69 -13.28 9.94
N LEU A 143 -12.37 -13.39 9.77
CA LEU A 143 -11.66 -12.76 8.67
C LEU A 143 -12.13 -13.28 7.29
N PRO A 144 -12.31 -14.60 7.05
CA PRO A 144 -12.78 -15.09 5.76
C PRO A 144 -14.16 -14.54 5.38
N SER A 145 -15.13 -14.57 6.30
CA SER A 145 -16.48 -14.04 6.06
C SER A 145 -16.48 -12.53 5.84
N MET A 146 -15.61 -11.79 6.54
CA MET A 146 -15.46 -10.34 6.34
C MET A 146 -14.90 -10.04 4.95
N ILE A 147 -13.86 -10.76 4.50
CA ILE A 147 -13.28 -10.60 3.16
C ILE A 147 -14.31 -10.89 2.08
N GLU A 148 -15.08 -11.96 2.23
CA GLU A 148 -16.13 -12.33 1.28
C GLU A 148 -17.21 -11.24 1.18
N ALA A 149 -17.74 -10.79 2.32
CA ALA A 149 -18.76 -9.76 2.36
C ALA A 149 -18.25 -8.42 1.80
N PHE A 150 -17.04 -8.01 2.17
CA PHE A 150 -16.41 -6.79 1.65
C PHE A 150 -16.13 -6.89 0.15
N GLY A 151 -15.67 -8.06 -0.32
CA GLY A 151 -15.47 -8.32 -1.75
C GLY A 151 -16.75 -8.19 -2.56
N LYS A 152 -17.88 -8.71 -2.05
CA LYS A 152 -19.20 -8.54 -2.68
C LYS A 152 -19.61 -7.07 -2.73
N LEU A 153 -19.42 -6.34 -1.62
CA LEU A 153 -19.72 -4.90 -1.55
C LEU A 153 -18.93 -4.12 -2.60
N ILE A 154 -17.60 -4.25 -2.63
CA ILE A 154 -16.75 -3.50 -3.56
C ILE A 154 -17.06 -3.84 -5.02
N LYS A 155 -17.39 -5.10 -5.33
CA LYS A 155 -17.78 -5.52 -6.70
C LYS A 155 -19.17 -5.05 -7.11
N SER A 156 -20.03 -4.68 -6.17
CA SER A 156 -21.39 -4.19 -6.48
C SER A 156 -21.43 -2.71 -6.91
N TYR A 157 -20.35 -1.98 -6.71
CA TYR A 157 -20.23 -0.58 -7.14
C TYR A 157 -19.30 -0.48 -8.35
N ASN A 158 -19.76 0.24 -9.38
CA ASN A 158 -18.89 0.78 -10.41
C ASN A 158 -18.50 2.18 -9.97
N PHE A 159 -17.23 2.38 -9.64
CA PHE A 159 -16.65 3.69 -9.35
C PHE A 159 -16.15 4.34 -10.64
#